data_AF-A0A7X1IQR5-F1
#
_entry.id   AF-A0A7X1IQR5-F1
#
_cell.length_a   1.000
_cell.length_b   1.000
_cell.length_c   1.000
_cell.angle_alpha   90.00
_cell.angle_beta   90.00
_cell.angle_gamma   90.00
#
_symmetry.space_group_name_H-M   'P 1'
#
loop_
_entity.id
_entity.type
_entity.pdbx_description
1 polymer ?
#
loop_
_entity_poly.entity_id
_entity_poly.type
_entity_poly.pdbx_seq_one_letter_code
_entity_poly.pdbx_strand_id
1 'polypeptide(L)'
;MNIKEILVFNKFLTPSLVRIVYWIGLLALCSVVIGAIRVVLSPEGGVLSALIAVLAFVIGAILWRVVCEGIILTFSMFDRMTEIRDRLPKSNSKAR
;
A
#
# COMPACT_ATOMS: atom_id res chain seq x y z
N MET A 1 -11.96 -7.73 -22.80
CA MET A 1 -12.30 -7.68 -21.35
C MET A 1 -12.71 -6.25 -21.02
N ASN A 2 -13.92 -6.07 -20.48
CA ASN A 2 -14.54 -4.76 -20.32
C ASN A 2 -13.99 -4.05 -19.07
N ILE A 3 -13.41 -2.86 -19.27
CA ILE A 3 -12.80 -2.03 -18.22
C ILE A 3 -13.83 -1.61 -17.15
N LYS A 4 -15.12 -1.64 -17.51
CA LYS A 4 -16.24 -1.34 -16.61
C LYS A 4 -16.34 -2.31 -15.44
N GLU A 5 -16.03 -3.59 -15.61
CA GLU A 5 -16.07 -4.58 -14.52
C GLU A 5 -14.95 -4.36 -13.47
N ILE A 6 -13.85 -3.71 -13.87
CA ILE A 6 -12.73 -3.36 -12.98
C ILE A 6 -13.10 -2.15 -12.09
N LEU A 7 -14.09 -1.36 -12.51
CA LEU A 7 -14.56 -0.16 -11.81
C LEU A 7 -15.86 -0.39 -11.02
N VAL A 8 -16.44 -1.58 -11.10
CA VAL A 8 -17.60 -1.95 -10.28
C VAL A 8 -17.09 -2.27 -8.87
N PHE A 9 -16.99 -1.23 -8.06
CA PHE A 9 -16.63 -1.16 -6.64
C PHE A 9 -17.64 -1.90 -5.72
N ASN A 10 -18.26 -2.96 -6.22
CA ASN A 10 -19.38 -3.67 -5.58
C ASN A 10 -18.96 -5.01 -4.96
N LYS A 11 -17.70 -5.40 -5.15
CA LYS A 11 -17.04 -6.53 -4.49
C LYS A 11 -15.71 -5.99 -3.99
N PHE A 12 -15.38 -6.21 -2.72
CA PHE A 12 -14.17 -5.70 -2.05
C PHE A 12 -12.89 -5.85 -2.91
N LEU A 13 -12.64 -4.84 -3.76
CA LEU A 13 -11.45 -4.71 -4.61
C LEU A 13 -10.27 -4.15 -3.83
N THR A 14 -10.52 -3.66 -2.61
CA THR A 14 -9.56 -2.92 -1.82
C THR A 14 -8.28 -3.69 -1.49
N PRO A 15 -8.29 -4.98 -1.10
CA PRO A 15 -7.02 -5.69 -0.87
C PRO A 15 -6.19 -5.86 -2.15
N SER A 16 -6.82 -6.14 -3.29
CA SER A 16 -6.13 -6.29 -4.58
C SER A 16 -5.58 -4.96 -5.13
N LEU A 17 -6.33 -3.87 -4.99
CA LEU A 17 -5.90 -2.54 -5.41
C LEU A 17 -4.68 -2.08 -4.60
N VAL A 18 -4.69 -2.26 -3.28
CA VAL A 18 -3.56 -1.89 -2.42
C VAL A 18 -2.32 -2.73 -2.73
N ARG A 19 -2.48 -3.99 -3.17
CA ARG A 19 -1.36 -4.83 -3.64
C ARG A 19 -0.66 -4.26 -4.88
N ILE A 20 -1.42 -3.69 -5.82
CA ILE A 20 -0.88 -3.02 -7.00
C ILE A 20 -0.13 -1.75 -6.59
N VAL A 21 -0.73 -0.95 -5.69
CA VAL A 21 -0.09 0.26 -5.14
C VAL A 21 1.21 -0.07 -4.40
N TYR A 22 1.24 -1.18 -3.66
CA TYR A 22 2.45 -1.65 -2.98
C TYR A 22 3.59 -1.93 -3.96
N TRP A 23 3.31 -2.61 -5.08
CA TRP A 23 4.30 -2.87 -6.12
C TRP A 23 4.80 -1.59 -6.78
N ILE A 24 3.90 -0.63 -7.08
CA ILE A 24 4.26 0.69 -7.61
C ILE A 24 5.13 1.46 -6.62
N GLY A 25 4.78 1.43 -5.33
CA GLY A 25 5.55 2.03 -4.26
C GLY A 25 6.94 1.42 -4.09
N LEU A 26 7.05 0.10 -4.25
CA LEU A 26 8.33 -0.59 -4.23
C LEU A 26 9.21 -0.18 -5.43
N LEU A 27 8.61 -0.03 -6.62
CA LEU A 27 9.31 0.48 -7.80
C LEU A 27 9.76 1.94 -7.61
N ALA A 28 8.92 2.78 -7.01
CA ALA A 28 9.28 4.15 -6.66
C ALA A 28 10.41 4.20 -5.63
N LEU A 29 10.42 3.29 -4.65
CA LEU A 29 11.51 3.18 -3.70
C LEU A 29 12.81 2.76 -4.39
N CYS A 30 12.76 1.81 -5.34
CA CYS A 30 13.92 1.45 -6.16
C CYS A 30 14.51 2.65 -6.93
N SER A 31 13.68 3.58 -7.41
CA SER A 31 14.19 4.78 -8.10
C SER A 31 14.95 5.73 -7.15
N VAL A 32 14.61 5.75 -5.86
CA VAL A 32 15.35 6.49 -4.82
C VAL A 32 16.77 5.94 -4.65
N VAL A 33 16.96 4.61 -4.73
CA VAL A 33 18.30 3.99 -4.70
C VAL A 33 19.15 4.46 -5.88
N ILE A 34 18.55 4.49 -7.07
CA ILE A 34 19.23 4.94 -8.29
C ILE A 34 19.62 6.42 -8.16
N GLY A 35 18.74 7.25 -7.62
CA GLY A 35 19.03 8.65 -7.30
C GLY A 35 20.17 8.81 -6.29
N ALA A 36 20.18 7.99 -5.23
CA ALA A 36 21.24 8.01 -4.22
C ALA A 36 22.62 7.66 -4.83
N ILE A 37 22.68 6.66 -5.73
CA ILE A 37 23.91 6.31 -6.44
C ILE A 37 24.43 7.48 -7.29
N ARG A 38 23.53 8.23 -7.95
CA ARG A 38 23.90 9.40 -8.77
C ARG A 38 24.48 10.54 -7.94
N VAL A 39 23.95 10.76 -6.73
CA VAL A 39 24.48 11.76 -5.80
C VAL A 39 25.89 11.41 -5.33
N VAL A 40 26.17 10.12 -5.07
CA VAL A 40 27.52 9.65 -4.69
C VAL A 40 28.53 9.83 -5.82
N LEU A 41 28.12 9.66 -7.08
CA LEU A 41 28.99 9.77 -8.25
C LEU A 41 29.21 11.22 -8.72
N SER A 42 28.53 12.19 -8.13
CA SER A 42 28.60 13.59 -8.53
C SER A 42 29.85 14.28 -7.95
N PRO A 43 30.50 15.21 -8.67
CA PRO A 43 31.71 15.93 -8.19
C PRO A 43 31.47 16.73 -6.90
N GLU A 44 30.23 17.13 -6.64
CA GLU A 44 29.78 17.88 -5.46
C GLU A 44 29.27 16.96 -4.34
N GLY A 45 29.21 15.65 -4.61
CA GLY A 45 28.75 14.61 -3.71
C GLY A 45 29.81 14.23 -2.68
N GLY A 46 29.74 14.84 -1.50
CA GLY A 46 30.56 14.44 -0.36
C GLY A 46 30.08 13.16 0.33
N VAL A 47 30.93 12.56 1.16
CA VAL A 47 30.58 11.40 2.01
C VAL A 47 29.33 11.68 2.88
N LEU A 48 29.12 12.94 3.26
CA LEU A 48 27.97 13.36 4.06
C LEU A 48 26.63 13.22 3.30
N SER A 49 26.58 13.58 2.01
CA SER A 49 25.35 13.46 1.22
C SER A 49 24.99 12.01 0.93
N ALA A 50 26.00 11.15 0.74
CA ALA A 50 25.83 9.70 0.65
C ALA A 50 25.19 9.12 1.91
N LEU A 51 25.68 9.52 3.10
CA LEU A 51 25.19 9.03 4.38
C LEU A 51 23.72 9.42 4.61
N ILE A 52 23.37 10.68 4.30
CA ILE A 52 22.00 11.19 4.42
C ILE A 52 21.06 10.45 3.44
N ALA A 53 21.49 10.22 2.19
CA ALA A 53 20.68 9.52 1.20
C ALA A 53 20.39 8.08 1.61
N VAL A 54 21.39 7.36 2.16
CA VAL A 54 21.20 6.00 2.68
C VAL A 54 20.26 6.01 3.89
N LEU A 55 20.43 6.94 4.82
CA LEU A 55 19.56 7.06 6.00
C LEU A 55 18.10 7.34 5.59
N ALA A 56 17.90 8.28 4.67
CA ALA A 56 16.59 8.64 4.15
C ALA A 56 15.95 7.48 3.38
N PHE A 57 16.73 6.72 2.62
CA PHE A 57 16.25 5.52 1.93
C PHE A 57 15.77 4.45 2.92
N VAL A 58 16.55 4.15 3.96
CA VAL A 58 16.18 3.13 4.97
C VAL A 58 14.93 3.55 5.73
N ILE A 59 14.88 4.80 6.21
CA ILE A 59 13.70 5.31 6.94
C ILE A 59 12.48 5.35 6.03
N GLY A 60 12.63 5.83 4.79
CA GLY A 60 11.56 5.87 3.80
C GLY A 60 11.03 4.48 3.44
N ALA A 61 11.91 3.49 3.31
CA ALA A 61 11.56 2.09 3.05
C ALA A 61 10.70 1.50 4.17
N ILE A 62 11.11 1.74 5.43
CA ILE A 62 10.42 1.24 6.61
C ILE A 62 9.06 1.93 6.75
N LEU A 63 9.00 3.26 6.65
CA LEU A 63 7.75 4.00 6.73
C LEU A 63 6.77 3.57 5.63
N TRP A 64 7.25 3.39 4.39
CA TRP A 64 6.43 2.91 3.29
C TRP A 64 5.84 1.52 3.56
N ARG A 65 6.65 0.60 4.09
CA ARG A 65 6.20 -0.74 4.50
C ARG A 65 5.08 -0.67 5.53
N VAL A 66 5.28 0.11 6.59
CA VAL A 66 4.31 0.25 7.70
C VAL A 66 3.00 0.84 7.20
N VAL A 67 3.04 1.88 6.36
CA VAL A 67 1.82 2.48 5.79
C VAL A 67 1.08 1.49 4.90
N CYS A 68 1.77 0.79 4.00
CA CYS A 68 1.16 -0.23 3.15
C CYS A 68 0.50 -1.35 3.97
N GLU A 69 1.20 -1.89 4.97
CA GLU A 69 0.66 -2.94 5.85
C GLU A 69 -0.54 -2.43 6.65
N GLY A 70 -0.48 -1.21 7.20
CA GLY A 70 -1.57 -0.61 7.95
C GLY A 70 -2.85 -0.44 7.11
N ILE A 71 -2.72 -0.02 5.86
CA ILE A 71 -3.84 0.11 4.92
C ILE A 71 -4.44 -1.28 4.64
N ILE A 72 -3.62 -2.28 4.30
CA ILE A 72 -4.08 -3.65 4.02
C ILE A 72 -4.79 -4.25 5.24
N LEU A 73 -4.20 -4.11 6.43
CA LEU A 73 -4.76 -4.60 7.70
C LEU A 73 -6.12 -3.97 7.98
N THR A 74 -6.24 -2.65 7.84
CA THR A 74 -7.51 -1.94 8.10
C THR A 74 -8.61 -2.41 7.14
N PHE A 75 -8.30 -2.57 5.86
CA PHE A 75 -9.26 -3.09 4.89
C PHE A 75 -9.63 -4.56 5.14
N SER A 76 -8.66 -5.39 5.55
CA SER A 76 -8.93 -6.79 5.91
C SER A 76 -9.83 -6.89 7.15
N MET A 77 -9.65 -6.03 8.15
CA MET A 77 -10.55 -5.95 9.30
C MET A 77 -11.97 -5.56 8.89
N PHE A 78 -12.10 -4.59 7.98
CA PHE A 78 -13.41 -4.13 7.49
C PHE A 78 -14.16 -5.21 6.69
N ASP A 79 -13.44 -5.98 5.88
CA ASP A 79 -14.00 -7.11 5.11
C ASP A 79 -14.52 -8.21 6.06
N ARG A 80 -13.74 -8.57 7.09
CA ARG A 80 -14.17 -9.52 8.12
C ARG A 80 -15.42 -9.07 8.89
N MET A 81 -15.53 -7.78 9.20
CA MET A 81 -16.75 -7.23 9.84
C MET A 81 -17.97 -7.32 8.91
N THR A 82 -17.76 -7.09 7.61
CA THR A 82 -18.83 -7.20 6.62
C THR A 82 -19.30 -8.64 6.45
N GLU A 83 -18.36 -9.60 6.45
CA GLU A 83 -18.68 -11.03 6.43
C GLU A 83 -19.52 -11.47 7.63
N ILE A 84 -19.18 -10.99 8.84
CA ILE A 84 -19.96 -11.28 10.05
C ILE A 84 -21.38 -10.71 9.94
N ARG A 85 -21.53 -9.48 9.43
CA ARG A 85 -22.85 -8.86 9.20
C ARG A 85 -23.70 -9.66 8.23
N ASP A 86 -23.13 -10.19 7.16
CA ASP A 86 -23.86 -10.99 6.17
C ASP A 86 -24.20 -12.39 6.68
N ARG A 87 -23.42 -12.92 7.63
CA ARG A 87 -23.69 -14.20 8.31
C ARG A 87 -24.72 -14.10 9.44
N LEU A 88 -25.04 -12.89 9.91
CA LEU A 88 -26.16 -12.70 10.84
C LEU A 88 -27.47 -12.94 10.07
N PRO A 89 -28.31 -13.91 10.49
CA PRO A 89 -29.63 -14.07 9.89
C PRO A 89 -30.37 -12.76 10.05
N LYS A 90 -30.93 -12.22 8.95
CA LYS A 90 -31.95 -11.16 9.03
C LYS A 90 -33.01 -11.66 9.99
N SER A 91 -32.96 -11.20 11.24
CA SER A 91 -33.98 -11.51 12.23
C SER A 91 -35.30 -11.11 11.59
N ASN A 92 -36.09 -12.13 11.27
CA ASN A 92 -37.38 -11.99 10.62
C ASN A 92 -38.28 -11.17 11.54
N SER A 93 -38.22 -9.84 11.40
CA SER A 93 -39.29 -8.92 11.79
C SER A 93 -40.45 -9.06 10.79
N LYS A 94 -40.95 -10.28 10.65
CA LYS A 94 -42.26 -10.64 10.13
C LYS A 94 -42.81 -11.73 11.03
N ALA A 95 -43.01 -11.37 12.29
CA ALA A 95 -43.81 -12.14 13.24
C ALA A 95 -44.38 -11.21 14.31
N ARG A 96 -44.99 -10.09 13.90
CA ARG A 96 -46.20 -9.55 14.54
C ARG A 96 -46.81 -8.43 13.72
#